data_AF-A0A563ELC5-F1
#
_entry.id   AF-A0A563ELC5-F1
#
_cell.length_a   1.000
_cell.length_b   1.000
_cell.length_c   1.000
_cell.angle_alpha   90.00
_cell.angle_beta   90.00
_cell.angle_gamma   90.00
#
_symmetry.space_group_name_H-M   'P 1'
#
loop_
_entity.id
_entity.type
_entity.pdbx_description
1 polymer ?
#
loop_
_entity_poly.entity_id
_entity_poly.type
_entity_poly.pdbx_seq_one_letter_code
_entity_poly.pdbx_strand_id
1 'polypeptide(L)'
;MNVSLKNTWRRVAAIACTLAVSASLLQAATASPASADDKCTVGVICSATTNLSVFRVRVSKSWCPKDGAPCPGSDEMWLYPGQSTPLLEDWDAFRIDSGWCYSYFLTPPNIPYRKYGHKWVRIHNGQRADILGQARVPSWLCV
;
A
#
# COMPACT_ATOMS: atom_id res chain seq x y z
N MET A 1 68.45 -28.99 -0.78
CA MET A 1 68.94 -30.22 -0.12
C MET A 1 68.23 -30.34 1.21
N ASN A 2 67.77 -31.56 1.50
CA ASN A 2 66.87 -31.95 2.60
C ASN A 2 67.61 -32.12 3.95
N VAL A 3 66.82 -32.55 4.95
CA VAL A 3 67.10 -33.06 6.32
C VAL A 3 67.23 -31.95 7.40
N SER A 4 66.64 -32.02 8.59
CA SER A 4 66.04 -33.14 9.34
C SER A 4 65.10 -32.67 10.45
N LEU A 5 64.00 -33.41 10.61
CA LEU A 5 63.16 -33.53 11.80
C LEU A 5 63.95 -33.88 13.07
N LYS A 6 63.41 -33.46 14.23
CA LYS A 6 63.36 -34.11 15.56
C LYS A 6 63.24 -33.00 16.63
N ASN A 7 62.44 -33.06 17.67
CA ASN A 7 61.66 -34.13 18.24
C ASN A 7 60.88 -33.48 19.40
N THR A 8 59.57 -33.78 19.53
CA THR A 8 58.88 -34.11 20.80
C THR A 8 58.97 -33.10 21.98
N TRP A 9 57.92 -32.83 22.75
CA TRP A 9 57.59 -33.60 23.96
C TRP A 9 56.35 -32.93 24.59
N ARG A 10 55.31 -33.75 24.84
CA ARG A 10 54.36 -33.68 25.97
C ARG A 10 53.32 -32.54 25.92
N ARG A 11 52.10 -32.78 25.42
CA ARG A 11 50.94 -33.37 26.14
C ARG A 11 50.83 -32.91 27.60
N VAL A 12 49.74 -32.21 27.96
CA VAL A 12 48.82 -32.54 29.08
C VAL A 12 47.59 -31.59 29.03
N ALA A 13 46.41 -32.24 28.97
CA ALA A 13 45.10 -31.94 29.60
C ALA A 13 44.59 -30.48 29.61
N ALA A 14 43.50 -30.16 28.88
CA ALA A 14 42.10 -30.38 29.28
C ALA A 14 41.66 -29.54 30.48
N ILE A 15 40.70 -28.64 30.28
CA ILE A 15 39.54 -28.37 31.16
C ILE A 15 38.49 -27.62 30.33
N ALA A 16 37.27 -28.14 30.39
CA ALA A 16 36.05 -27.67 29.76
C ALA A 16 35.40 -26.51 30.56
N CYS A 17 34.24 -26.06 30.07
CA CYS A 17 33.29 -25.10 30.65
C CYS A 17 33.68 -23.62 30.41
N THR A 18 32.83 -22.72 29.94
CA THR A 18 31.35 -22.68 29.92
C THR A 18 30.91 -21.43 29.13
N LEU A 19 29.68 -21.47 28.60
CA LEU A 19 28.75 -20.33 28.47
C LEU A 19 29.12 -19.18 27.51
N ALA A 20 28.48 -19.15 26.34
CA ALA A 20 27.44 -18.15 26.02
C ALA A 20 27.03 -18.30 24.55
N VAL A 21 25.97 -19.07 24.32
CA VAL A 21 25.24 -19.05 23.05
C VAL A 21 24.44 -17.75 23.03
N SER A 22 25.05 -16.68 22.51
CA SER A 22 24.34 -15.45 22.17
C SER A 22 23.86 -15.56 20.73
N ALA A 23 22.94 -16.49 20.46
CA ALA A 23 22.16 -16.46 19.24
C ALA A 23 21.20 -15.28 19.35
N SER A 24 21.65 -14.11 18.90
CA SER A 24 20.80 -12.94 18.72
C SER A 24 19.69 -13.31 17.75
N LEU A 25 18.55 -13.72 18.30
CA LEU A 25 17.26 -13.71 17.63
C LEU A 25 16.99 -12.26 17.23
N LEU A 26 17.49 -11.88 16.06
CA LEU A 26 16.94 -10.79 15.26
C LEU A 26 15.53 -11.23 14.90
N GLN A 27 14.62 -11.03 15.84
CA GLN A 27 13.19 -11.03 15.58
C GLN A 27 12.97 -9.89 14.60
N ALA A 28 13.02 -10.21 13.31
CA ALA A 28 12.48 -9.36 12.28
C ALA A 28 11.01 -9.17 12.67
N ALA A 29 10.72 -8.06 13.36
CA ALA A 29 9.38 -7.55 13.46
C ALA A 29 8.98 -7.25 12.02
N THR A 30 8.37 -8.24 11.36
CA THR A 30 7.61 -8.00 10.15
C THR A 30 6.51 -7.07 10.60
N ALA A 31 6.72 -5.76 10.40
CA ALA A 31 5.65 -4.79 10.52
C ALA A 31 4.53 -5.34 9.65
N SER A 32 3.45 -5.80 10.28
CA SER A 32 2.23 -6.13 9.54
C SER A 32 1.94 -4.90 8.68
N PRO A 33 1.66 -5.07 7.38
CA PRO A 33 1.19 -3.94 6.60
C PRO A 33 0.03 -3.35 7.38
N ALA A 34 0.13 -2.07 7.73
CA ALA A 34 -0.98 -1.36 8.35
C ALA A 34 -2.12 -1.39 7.34
N SER A 35 -3.00 -2.39 7.45
CA SER A 35 -4.31 -2.33 6.86
C SER A 35 -5.06 -1.34 7.74
N ALA A 36 -5.46 -0.21 7.16
CA ALA A 36 -6.48 0.61 7.81
C ALA A 36 -7.68 -0.31 8.11
N ASP A 37 -8.23 -0.18 9.30
CA ASP A 37 -9.43 -0.90 9.71
C ASP A 37 -10.55 -0.58 8.69
N ASP A 38 -11.38 -1.55 8.31
CA ASP A 38 -12.42 -1.37 7.26
C ASP A 38 -13.50 -0.35 7.67
N LYS A 39 -13.44 0.14 8.91
CA LYS A 39 -14.40 1.04 9.55
C LYS A 39 -13.65 2.21 10.16
N CYS A 40 -14.22 3.40 10.03
CA CYS A 40 -13.76 4.53 10.82
C CYS A 40 -14.64 4.73 12.05
N THR A 41 -13.99 5.12 13.14
CA THR A 41 -14.68 5.56 14.35
C THR A 41 -15.46 6.86 14.08
N VAL A 42 -16.65 6.97 14.66
CA VAL A 42 -17.43 8.23 14.64
C VAL A 42 -16.57 9.37 15.17
N GLY A 43 -16.34 10.40 14.35
CA GLY A 43 -15.45 11.53 14.65
C GLY A 43 -14.12 11.53 13.90
N VAL A 44 -13.76 10.43 13.23
CA VAL A 44 -12.66 10.37 12.26
C VAL A 44 -13.25 10.49 10.85
N ILE A 45 -12.70 11.41 10.04
CA ILE A 45 -13.11 11.55 8.65
C ILE A 45 -12.53 10.37 7.87
N CYS A 46 -13.39 9.48 7.36
CA CYS A 46 -12.97 8.40 6.46
C CYS A 46 -12.51 8.95 5.12
N SER A 47 -11.64 8.20 4.45
CA SER A 47 -11.48 8.38 3.02
C SER A 47 -12.77 7.96 2.30
N ALA A 48 -13.17 8.74 1.29
CA ALA A 48 -14.42 8.51 0.57
C ALA A 48 -14.29 8.85 -0.91
N THR A 49 -15.12 8.24 -1.75
CA THR A 49 -15.22 8.60 -3.18
C THR A 49 -16.67 8.88 -3.55
N THR A 50 -16.89 9.95 -4.30
CA THR A 50 -18.17 10.22 -4.98
C THR A 50 -17.95 10.25 -6.48
N ASN A 51 -18.78 9.53 -7.21
CA ASN A 51 -18.77 9.51 -8.65
C ASN A 51 -19.78 10.52 -9.21
N LEU A 52 -19.34 11.71 -9.55
CA LEU A 52 -20.14 12.75 -10.21
C LEU A 52 -20.07 12.66 -11.74
N SER A 53 -19.35 11.68 -12.29
CA SER A 53 -19.20 11.47 -13.72
C SER A 53 -20.31 10.57 -14.29
N VAL A 54 -20.39 10.47 -15.62
CA VAL A 54 -21.42 9.67 -16.32
C VAL A 54 -21.08 8.18 -16.48
N PHE A 55 -19.88 7.75 -16.10
CA PHE A 55 -19.44 6.36 -16.18
C PHE A 55 -19.18 5.79 -14.80
N ARG A 56 -19.22 4.46 -14.65
CA ARG A 56 -18.91 3.82 -13.35
C ARG A 56 -17.43 3.94 -13.00
N VAL A 57 -17.10 3.93 -11.71
CA VAL A 57 -15.73 3.95 -11.19
C VAL A 57 -15.52 2.76 -10.26
N ARG A 58 -14.40 2.05 -10.38
CA ARG A 58 -14.03 1.01 -9.41
C ARG A 58 -13.31 1.63 -8.23
N VAL A 59 -13.71 1.25 -7.03
CA VAL A 59 -13.11 1.70 -5.76
C VAL A 59 -12.70 0.51 -4.91
N SER A 60 -11.73 0.71 -4.01
CA SER A 60 -11.22 -0.32 -3.08
C SER A 60 -11.09 0.28 -1.68
N LYS A 61 -11.36 -0.53 -0.65
CA LYS A 61 -11.29 -0.09 0.74
C LYS A 61 -9.89 0.28 1.20
N SER A 62 -8.89 -0.49 0.79
CA SER A 62 -7.56 -0.42 1.41
C SER A 62 -6.45 -0.11 0.41
N TRP A 63 -5.49 0.72 0.83
CA TRP A 63 -4.26 0.99 0.08
C TRP A 63 -3.03 0.32 0.71
N CYS A 64 -2.29 -0.45 -0.08
CA CYS A 64 -1.06 -1.11 0.36
C CYS A 64 0.17 -0.25 0.00
N PRO A 65 1.08 0.07 0.95
CA PRO A 65 2.22 0.95 0.67
C PRO A 65 3.15 0.51 -0.47
N LYS A 66 3.28 -0.80 -0.69
CA LYS A 66 4.18 -1.37 -1.72
C LYS A 66 3.47 -1.66 -3.03
N ASP A 67 2.27 -2.22 -2.96
CA ASP A 67 1.55 -2.76 -4.13
C ASP A 67 0.45 -1.83 -4.65
N GLY A 68 0.11 -0.79 -3.89
CA GLY A 68 -1.03 0.10 -4.17
C GLY A 68 -2.35 -0.55 -3.81
N ALA A 69 -3.38 -0.29 -4.61
CA ALA A 69 -4.69 -0.95 -4.47
C ALA A 69 -4.92 -1.94 -5.64
N PRO A 70 -5.86 -2.88 -5.49
CA PRO A 70 -6.47 -3.27 -4.21
C PRO A 70 -5.46 -4.05 -3.35
N CYS A 71 -5.53 -3.89 -2.04
CA CYS A 71 -4.82 -4.80 -1.14
C CYS A 71 -5.38 -6.23 -1.26
N PRO A 72 -4.57 -7.28 -1.07
CA PRO A 72 -5.07 -8.66 -0.98
C PRO A 72 -6.16 -8.79 0.09
N GLY A 73 -7.34 -9.28 -0.31
CA GLY A 73 -8.48 -9.46 0.59
C GLY A 73 -9.30 -8.19 0.87
N SER A 74 -8.94 -7.05 0.27
CA SER A 74 -9.71 -5.80 0.39
C SER A 74 -10.98 -5.87 -0.44
N ASP A 75 -12.06 -5.29 0.09
CA ASP A 75 -13.31 -5.14 -0.66
C ASP A 75 -13.12 -4.15 -1.82
N GLU A 76 -13.82 -4.44 -2.91
CA GLU A 76 -13.92 -3.57 -4.07
C GLU A 76 -15.38 -3.45 -4.50
N MET A 77 -15.74 -2.30 -5.06
CA MET A 77 -17.06 -2.13 -5.66
C MET A 77 -17.05 -1.17 -6.85
N TRP A 78 -18.15 -1.17 -7.59
CA TRP A 78 -18.41 -0.20 -8.64
C TRP A 78 -19.33 0.90 -8.11
N LEU A 79 -18.88 2.15 -8.19
CA LEU A 79 -19.73 3.33 -8.01
C LEU A 79 -20.32 3.74 -9.35
N TYR A 80 -21.64 3.72 -9.45
CA TYR A 80 -22.38 4.23 -10.59
C TYR A 80 -22.50 5.75 -10.54
N PRO A 81 -22.90 6.41 -11.65
CA PRO A 81 -23.11 7.86 -11.68
C PRO A 81 -24.01 8.35 -10.53
N GLY A 82 -23.54 9.37 -9.81
CA GLY A 82 -24.22 9.96 -8.65
C GLY A 82 -24.01 9.21 -7.33
N GLN A 83 -23.36 8.05 -7.32
CA GLN A 83 -23.15 7.29 -6.07
C GLN A 83 -21.90 7.74 -5.31
N SER A 84 -21.93 7.51 -4.00
CA SER A 84 -20.78 7.67 -3.11
C SER A 84 -20.47 6.36 -2.39
N THR A 85 -19.24 6.22 -1.90
CA THR A 85 -18.88 5.16 -0.96
C THR A 85 -19.75 5.25 0.31
N PRO A 86 -20.08 4.11 0.95
CA PRO A 86 -20.81 4.11 2.21
C PRO A 86 -20.18 5.03 3.25
N LEU A 87 -21.03 5.65 4.07
CA LEU A 87 -20.57 6.44 5.21
C LEU A 87 -19.96 5.52 6.27
N LEU A 88 -18.97 6.03 7.00
CA LEU A 88 -18.27 5.32 8.09
C LEU A 88 -17.42 4.11 7.64
N GLU A 89 -17.22 3.93 6.34
CA GLU A 89 -16.27 2.98 5.76
C GLU A 89 -15.09 3.73 5.16
N ASP A 90 -13.88 3.17 5.30
CA ASP A 90 -12.66 3.75 4.73
C ASP A 90 -12.46 3.21 3.31
N TRP A 91 -12.44 4.11 2.33
CA TRP A 91 -12.29 3.78 0.91
C TRP A 91 -11.08 4.49 0.32
N ASP A 92 -9.92 3.89 0.53
CA ASP A 92 -8.59 4.48 0.30
C ASP A 92 -8.21 4.64 -1.18
N ALA A 93 -8.98 4.09 -2.13
CA ALA A 93 -8.56 4.13 -3.53
C ALA A 93 -9.70 4.06 -4.56
N PHE A 94 -9.44 4.68 -5.72
CA PHE A 94 -10.22 4.46 -6.94
C PHE A 94 -9.32 4.14 -8.13
N ARG A 95 -9.88 3.45 -9.13
CA ARG A 95 -9.15 3.01 -10.32
C ARG A 95 -9.44 3.93 -11.51
N ILE A 96 -8.38 4.28 -12.23
CA ILE A 96 -8.45 4.82 -13.58
C ILE A 96 -8.24 3.64 -14.53
N ASP A 97 -9.25 3.37 -15.37
CA ASP A 97 -9.20 2.27 -16.33
C ASP A 97 -8.39 2.62 -17.58
N SER A 98 -7.77 1.60 -18.19
CA SER A 98 -6.92 1.78 -19.37
C SER A 98 -7.64 2.48 -20.52
N GLY A 99 -6.98 3.47 -21.12
CA GLY A 99 -7.56 4.29 -22.20
C GLY A 99 -8.44 5.44 -21.73
N TRP A 100 -8.57 5.66 -20.42
CA TRP A 100 -9.38 6.75 -19.86
C TRP A 100 -8.55 7.86 -19.24
N CYS A 101 -9.06 9.08 -19.38
CA CYS A 101 -8.64 10.28 -18.68
C CYS A 101 -9.70 10.65 -17.64
N TYR A 102 -9.31 10.72 -16.37
CA TYR A 102 -10.22 11.09 -15.28
C TYR A 102 -9.93 12.52 -14.84
N SER A 103 -10.98 13.28 -14.56
CA SER A 103 -10.92 14.59 -13.89
C SER A 103 -11.58 14.45 -12.52
N TYR A 104 -10.90 14.87 -11.46
CA TYR A 104 -11.40 14.72 -10.08
C TYR A 104 -10.85 15.79 -9.13
N PHE A 105 -11.52 16.03 -8.01
CA PHE A 105 -10.97 16.77 -6.86
C PHE A 105 -10.57 15.79 -5.76
N LEU A 106 -9.50 16.10 -5.03
CA LEU A 106 -9.30 15.57 -3.67
C LEU A 106 -9.67 16.68 -2.69
N THR A 107 -10.32 16.36 -1.57
CA THR A 107 -10.70 17.33 -0.53
C THR A 107 -10.56 16.71 0.86
N PRO A 108 -9.81 17.27 1.82
CA PRO A 108 -8.94 18.45 1.72
C PRO A 108 -7.50 18.09 1.29
N PRO A 109 -6.74 19.06 0.75
CA PRO A 109 -7.19 20.35 0.22
C PRO A 109 -7.88 20.16 -1.14
N ASN A 110 -8.85 21.02 -1.49
CA ASN A 110 -9.65 20.98 -2.73
C ASN A 110 -8.80 21.20 -4.00
N ILE A 111 -7.98 20.20 -4.35
CA ILE A 111 -7.02 20.25 -5.45
C ILE A 111 -7.61 19.51 -6.66
N PRO A 112 -7.73 20.17 -7.83
CA PRO A 112 -8.13 19.51 -9.06
C PRO A 112 -6.99 18.65 -9.60
N TYR A 113 -7.34 17.47 -10.10
CA TYR A 113 -6.44 16.56 -10.78
C TYR A 113 -7.05 16.11 -12.11
N ARG A 114 -6.16 15.88 -13.06
CA ARG A 114 -6.47 15.17 -14.28
C ARG A 114 -5.42 14.10 -14.51
N LYS A 115 -5.84 12.87 -14.80
CA LYS A 115 -4.93 11.74 -14.83
C LYS A 115 -5.36 10.68 -15.84
N TYR A 116 -4.42 10.28 -16.68
CA TYR A 116 -4.56 9.20 -17.65
C TYR A 116 -3.93 7.90 -17.15
N GLY A 117 -4.48 6.77 -17.57
CA GLY A 117 -3.76 5.50 -17.62
C GLY A 117 -4.52 4.34 -16.98
N HIS A 118 -3.77 3.33 -16.54
CA HIS A 118 -4.32 2.12 -15.92
C HIS A 118 -3.70 1.96 -14.54
N LYS A 119 -4.27 2.64 -13.54
CA LYS A 119 -3.67 2.71 -12.19
C LYS A 119 -4.70 3.03 -11.13
N TRP A 120 -4.35 2.66 -9.91
CA TRP A 120 -5.06 3.08 -8.72
C TRP A 120 -4.55 4.43 -8.24
N VAL A 121 -5.47 5.25 -7.75
CA VAL A 121 -5.20 6.54 -7.13
C VAL A 121 -5.56 6.41 -5.67
N ARG A 122 -4.57 6.68 -4.82
CA ARG A 122 -4.74 6.73 -3.37
C ARG A 122 -5.54 7.98 -2.97
N ILE A 123 -6.43 7.80 -2.02
CA ILE A 123 -7.12 8.82 -1.24
C ILE A 123 -6.54 8.71 0.16
N HIS A 124 -5.96 9.79 0.68
CA HIS A 124 -5.41 9.72 2.04
C HIS A 124 -6.53 9.81 3.09
N ASN A 125 -6.25 9.34 4.30
CA ASN A 125 -7.19 9.37 5.42
C ASN A 125 -7.75 10.78 5.61
N GLY A 126 -9.08 10.87 5.72
CA GLY A 126 -9.80 12.13 5.82
C GLY A 126 -9.95 12.92 4.53
N GLN A 127 -9.45 12.41 3.40
CA GLN A 127 -9.70 12.98 2.08
C GLN A 127 -10.89 12.33 1.39
N ARG A 128 -11.55 13.10 0.54
CA ARG A 128 -12.62 12.67 -0.35
C ARG A 128 -12.20 12.90 -1.79
N ALA A 129 -12.43 11.93 -2.66
CA ALA A 129 -12.31 12.08 -4.10
C ALA A 129 -13.68 12.35 -4.74
N ASP A 130 -13.83 13.44 -5.47
CA ASP A 130 -15.01 13.72 -6.28
C ASP A 130 -14.65 13.55 -7.76
N ILE A 131 -15.11 12.46 -8.39
CA ILE A 131 -14.81 12.15 -9.80
C ILE A 131 -15.80 12.90 -10.69
N LEU A 132 -15.32 13.93 -11.39
CA LEU A 132 -16.17 14.86 -12.16
C LEU A 132 -16.42 14.38 -13.59
N GLY A 133 -15.44 13.71 -14.18
CA GLY A 133 -15.49 13.36 -15.60
C GLY A 133 -14.56 12.22 -15.93
N GLN A 134 -14.99 11.43 -16.91
CA GLN A 134 -14.17 10.39 -17.53
C GLN A 134 -14.33 10.52 -19.04
N ALA A 135 -13.22 10.51 -19.77
CA ALA A 135 -13.23 10.56 -21.22
C ALA A 135 -12.27 9.51 -21.78
N ARG A 136 -12.70 8.82 -22.85
CA ARG A 136 -11.83 7.90 -23.58
C ARG A 136 -11.05 8.68 -24.63
N VAL A 137 -9.82 9.04 -24.29
CA VAL A 137 -8.94 9.87 -25.12
C VAL A 137 -7.53 9.30 -25.15
N PRO A 138 -6.73 9.58 -26.19
CA PRO A 138 -5.28 9.39 -26.13
C PRO A 138 -4.64 10.10 -24.94
N SER A 139 -3.52 9.57 -24.43
CA SER A 139 -2.82 10.11 -23.25
C SER A 139 -2.47 11.60 -23.38
N TRP A 140 -2.06 12.05 -24.57
CA TRP A 140 -1.62 13.41 -24.85
C TRP A 140 -2.75 14.45 -24.87
N LEU A 141 -4.01 14.02 -24.84
CA LEU A 141 -5.18 14.90 -24.69
C LEU A 141 -5.67 14.97 -23.24
N CYS A 142 -5.04 14.23 -22.31
CA CYS A 142 -5.35 14.27 -20.89
C CYS A 142 -4.43 15.26 -20.16
N VAL A 143 -4.64 16.55 -20.43
CA VAL A 143 -3.89 17.67 -19.85
C VAL A 143 -4.78 18.51 -18.96
#